data_AF-A0A9X7C1B1-F1
#
_entry.id   AF-A0A9X7C1B1-F1
#
_cell.length_a   1.000
_cell.length_b   1.000
_cell.length_c   1.000
_cell.angle_alpha   90.00
_cell.angle_beta   90.00
_cell.angle_gamma   90.00
#
_symmetry.space_group_name_H-M   'P 1'
#
loop_
_entity.id
_entity.type
_entity.pdbx_description
1 polymer ?
#
loop_
_entity_poly.entity_id
_entity_poly.type
_entity_poly.pdbx_seq_one_letter_code
_entity_poly.pdbx_strand_id
1 'polypeptide(L)' 'MCIFDVHYQSDGIKYTKSYLLALPEDGFQLRIRIQHVLFQEHQKEVAILSTDLEELDLVSS' A
#
# COMPACT_ATOMS: atom_id res chain seq x y z
N MET A 1 14.44 -0.10 -9.63
CA MET A 1 13.83 -1.05 -8.69
C MET A 1 13.46 -0.27 -7.45
N CYS A 2 12.17 -0.20 -7.14
CA CYS A 2 11.63 0.59 -6.04
C CYS A 2 10.98 -0.36 -5.04
N ILE A 3 11.05 -0.02 -3.75
CA ILE A 3 10.34 -0.76 -2.71
C ILE A 3 9.12 0.06 -2.34
N PHE A 4 7.97 -0.59 -2.27
CA PHE A 4 6.73 -0.01 -1.77
C PHE A 4 6.33 -0.71 -0.49
N ASP A 5 6.55 -0.02 0.63
CA ASP A 5 6.16 -0.51 1.94
C ASP A 5 4.73 -0.10 2.27
N VAL A 6 3.97 -1.08 2.76
CA VAL A 6 2.56 -0.93 3.15
C VAL A 6 2.43 -1.37 4.59
N HIS A 7 2.04 -0.44 5.45
CA HIS A 7 1.68 -0.69 6.82
C HIS A 7 0.16 -0.79 6.91
N TYR A 8 -0.33 -1.91 7.42
CA TYR A 8 -1.77 -2.16 7.48
C TYR A 8 -2.15 -2.94 8.73
N GLN A 9 -3.44 -2.94 9.03
CA GLN A 9 -4.03 -3.70 10.11
C GLN A 9 -5.11 -4.63 9.58
N SER A 10 -5.11 -5.87 10.07
CA SER A 10 -6.14 -6.87 9.81
C SER A 10 -6.44 -7.58 11.13
N ASP A 11 -7.72 -7.67 11.50
CA ASP A 11 -8.17 -8.37 12.72
C ASP A 11 -7.45 -7.92 14.01
N GLY A 12 -7.14 -6.62 14.13
CA GLY A 12 -6.42 -6.07 15.27
C GLY A 12 -4.89 -6.24 15.23
N ILE A 13 -4.37 -7.00 14.27
CA ILE A 13 -2.93 -7.27 14.12
C ILE A 13 -2.34 -6.32 13.08
N LYS A 14 -1.20 -5.71 13.40
CA LYS A 14 -0.46 -4.81 12.50
C LYS A 14 0.57 -5.59 11.70
N TYR A 15 0.65 -5.28 10.42
CA TYR A 15 1.55 -5.92 9.46
C TYR A 15 2.30 -4.85 8.66
N THR A 16 3.50 -5.22 8.22
CA THR A 16 4.26 -4.49 7.20
C THR A 16 4.49 -5.44 6.05
N LYS A 17 4.22 -4.99 4.83
CA LYS A 17 4.49 -5.75 3.61
C LYS A 17 5.19 -4.88 2.57
N SER A 18 6.32 -5.37 2.11
CA SER A 18 7.16 -4.71 1.11
C SER A 18 6.93 -5.33 -0.25
N TYR A 19 6.66 -4.49 -1.25
CA TYR A 19 6.51 -4.90 -2.64
C TYR A 19 7.70 -4.42 -3.45
N LEU A 20 8.33 -5.34 -4.18
CA LEU A 20 9.41 -5.00 -5.10
C LEU A 20 8.81 -4.61 -6.46
N LEU A 21 9.03 -3.36 -6.84
CA LEU A 21 8.50 -2.77 -8.06
C LEU A 21 9.58 -2.66 -9.13
N ALA A 22 9.21 -2.97 -10.37
CA ALA A 22 10.07 -2.77 -11.53
C ALA A 22 10.24 -1.26 -11.80
N LEU A 23 9.13 -0.52 -11.82
CA LEU A 23 9.08 0.93 -12.03
C LEU A 23 8.32 1.65 -10.90
N PRO A 24 8.61 2.94 -10.63
CA PRO A 24 7.86 3.73 -9.65
C PRO A 24 6.36 3.83 -9.96
N GLU A 25 5.99 3.90 -11.25
CA GLU A 25 4.61 3.98 -11.74
C GLU A 25 3.75 2.78 -11.31
N ASP A 26 4.37 1.60 -11.19
CA ASP A 26 3.71 0.38 -10.69
C ASP A 26 3.25 0.56 -9.24
N GLY A 27 3.98 1.37 -8.46
CA GLY A 27 3.65 1.67 -7.07
C GLY A 27 2.37 2.47 -6.93
N PHE A 28 2.15 3.46 -7.80
CA PHE A 28 0.91 4.24 -7.80
C PHE A 28 -0.31 3.38 -8.15
N GLN A 29 -0.19 2.52 -9.17
CA GLN A 29 -1.25 1.58 -9.53
C GLN A 29 -1.52 0.58 -8.40
N LEU A 30 -0.47 0.10 -7.75
CA LEU A 30 -0.57 -0.80 -6.62
C LEU A 30 -1.25 -0.12 -5.43
N ARG A 31 -0.90 1.13 -5.09
CA ARG A 31 -1.54 1.92 -4.02
C ARG A 31 -3.05 1.99 -4.20
N ILE A 32 -3.56 2.20 -5.43
CA ILE A 32 -5.00 2.28 -5.71
C ILE A 32 -5.71 0.95 -5.38
N ARG A 33 -5.03 -0.19 -5.53
CA ARG A 33 -5.63 -1.53 -5.38
C ARG A 33 -5.16 -2.28 -4.14
N ILE A 34 -4.26 -1.70 -3.34
CA ILE A 34 -3.53 -2.42 -2.29
C ILE A 34 -4.45 -3.01 -1.23
N GLN A 35 -5.51 -2.27 -0.86
CA GLN A 35 -6.49 -2.74 0.11
C GLN A 35 -7.22 -4.00 -0.41
N HIS A 36 -7.57 -4.03 -1.69
CA HIS A 36 -8.19 -5.20 -2.31
C HIS A 36 -7.24 -6.39 -2.37
N VAL A 37 -5.97 -6.15 -2.74
CA VAL A 37 -4.92 -7.19 -2.76
C VAL A 37 -4.76 -7.82 -1.37
N LEU A 38 -4.67 -6.99 -0.32
CA LEU A 38 -4.53 -7.47 1.05
C LEU A 38 -5.80 -8.14 1.58
N PHE A 39 -6.99 -7.66 1.18
CA PHE A 39 -8.25 -8.33 1.50
C PHE A 39 -8.29 -9.76 0.92
N GLN A 40 -7.88 -9.95 -0.34
CA GLN A 40 -7.84 -11.27 -0.96
C GLN A 40 -6.84 -12.21 -0.28
N GLU A 41 -5.72 -11.67 0.22
CA GLU A 41 -4.70 -12.46 0.92
C GLU A 41 -5.16 -12.88 2.32
N HIS A 42 -5.75 -11.97 3.10
CA HIS A 42 -6.17 -12.23 4.48
C HIS A 42 -7.57 -12.83 4.59
N GLN A 43 -8.38 -12.74 3.52
CA GLN A 43 -9.82 -13.06 3.52
C GLN A 43 -10.59 -12.31 4.62
N LYS A 44 -10.12 -11.11 4.96
CA LYS A 44 -10.62 -10.25 6.05
C LYS A 44 -10.48 -8.77 5.67
N GLU A 45 -11.27 -7.93 6.33
CA GLU A 45 -11.15 -6.48 6.18
C GLU A 45 -9.74 -6.00 6.57
N VAL A 46 -9.18 -5.14 5.73
CA VAL A 46 -7.86 -4.56 5.92
C VAL A 46 -7.97 -3.05 5.96
N ALA A 47 -7.38 -2.44 6.99
CA ALA A 47 -7.21 -1.00 7.10
C ALA A 47 -5.77 -0.62 6.76
N ILE A 48 -5.56 0.19 5.73
CA ILE A 48 -4.25 0.74 5.40
C ILE A 48 -3.93 1.84 6.40
N LEU A 49 -2.79 1.74 7.08
CA LEU A 49 -2.33 2.73 8.06
C LEU A 49 -1.44 3.78 7.40
N SER A 50 -0.47 3.34 6.60
CA SER A 50 0.42 4.21 5.84
C SER A 50 1.11 3.46 4.71
N THR A 51 1.64 4.23 3.76
CA THR A 51 2.50 3.73 2.69
C THR A 51 3.71 4.63 2.52
N ASP A 52 4.84 4.08 2.05
CA ASP A 52 6.07 4.87 1.82
C ASP A 52 6.05 5.70 0.50
N LEU A 53 5.03 5.47 -0.34
CA LEU A 53 4.72 6.44 -1.40
C LEU A 53 4.17 7.71 -0.74
N GLU A 54 4.97 8.78 -0.74
CA GLU A 54 4.51 10.12 -0.42
C GLU A 54 3.21 10.40 -1.18
N GLU A 55 2.20 10.93 -0.50
CA GLU A 55 1.12 11.58 -1.21
C GLU A 55 1.77 12.70 -2.01
N LEU A 56 1.70 12.62 -3.34
CA LEU A 56 1.88 13.80 -4.15
C LEU A 56 0.68 14.70 -3.83
N ASP A 57 0.74 15.37 -2.68
CA ASP A 57 -0.10 16.50 -2.36
C ASP A 57 0.19 17.50 -3.47
N LEU A 58 -0.61 17.43 -4.54
CA LEU A 58 -0.80 18.50 -5.48
C LEU A 58 -1.47 19.63 -4.70
N VAL A 59 -0.73 20.25 -3.77
CA VAL A 59 -0.98 21.60 -3.31
C VAL A 59 -0.80 22.43 -4.57
N SER A 60 -1.94 22.61 -5.24
CA SER A 60 -2.12 23.58 -6.31
C SER A 60 -1.65 24.92 -5.75
N SER A 61 -0.72 25.52 -6.47
CA SER A 61 -0.14 26.84 -6.20
C SER A 61 -1.18 27.95 -6.08
#